data_AF-A0A6B9HDH2-F1
#
_entry.id   AF-A0A6B9HDH2-F1
#
_cell.length_a   1.000
_cell.length_b   1.000
_cell.length_c   1.000
_cell.angle_alpha   90.00
_cell.angle_beta   90.00
_cell.angle_gamma   90.00
#
_symmetry.space_group_name_H-M   'P 1'
#
loop_
_entity.id
_entity.type
_entity.pdbx_description
1 polymer ?
#
loop_
_entity_poly.entity_id
_entity_poly.type
_entity_poly.pdbx_seq_one_letter_code
_entity_poly.pdbx_strand_id
1 'polypeptide(L)'
;GEIVLNISFDATSQLQMGNDVIEFLARFSGKSHKIEVPVGNILAIYARENGQGMAFPVEGIPQEPVEGAPEFEALAADEFYDMTPQEKQRVLRERVLQQAEQSGSAAVGREVQRGQHAEGPIVQGPDAGEAAGESRKDSSRKHLKVIK
;
A
#
# COMPACT_ATOMS: atom_id res chain seq x y z
N GLY A 1 -21.81 -8.93 10.48
CA GLY A 1 -21.23 -10.03 9.68
C GLY A 1 -20.43 -9.42 8.54
N GLU A 2 -19.49 -10.13 7.93
CA GLU A 2 -18.55 -9.55 6.96
C GLU A 2 -18.63 -10.25 5.60
N ILE A 3 -18.31 -9.53 4.52
CA ILE A 3 -18.20 -10.09 3.17
C ILE A 3 -17.00 -9.46 2.44
N VAL A 4 -16.31 -10.28 1.65
CA VAL A 4 -15.24 -9.83 0.74
C VAL A 4 -15.78 -9.85 -0.69
N LEU A 5 -15.64 -8.72 -1.37
CA LEU A 5 -16.11 -8.50 -2.74
C LEU A 5 -14.91 -8.29 -3.65
N ASN A 6 -14.84 -9.02 -4.76
CA ASN A 6 -13.85 -8.73 -5.79
C ASN A 6 -14.34 -7.53 -6.61
N ILE A 7 -13.56 -6.45 -6.63
CA ILE A 7 -13.86 -5.21 -7.35
C ILE A 7 -12.93 -4.98 -8.53
N SER A 8 -12.25 -6.03 -9.01
CA SER A 8 -11.46 -5.94 -10.24
C SER A 8 -12.36 -5.67 -11.45
N PHE A 9 -11.80 -5.05 -12.49
CA PHE A 9 -12.52 -4.79 -13.74
C PHE A 9 -13.03 -6.06 -14.42
N ASP A 10 -12.36 -7.21 -14.22
CA ASP A 10 -12.81 -8.50 -14.76
C ASP A 10 -14.02 -9.08 -14.00
N ALA A 11 -14.19 -8.73 -12.73
CA ALA A 11 -15.24 -9.26 -11.86
C ALA A 11 -16.48 -8.38 -11.79
N THR A 12 -16.36 -7.12 -12.20
CA THR A 12 -17.40 -6.11 -12.05
C THR A 12 -17.67 -5.35 -13.35
N SER A 13 -18.76 -4.61 -13.38
CA SER A 13 -19.07 -3.68 -14.46
C SER A 13 -19.65 -2.40 -13.89
N GLN A 14 -19.43 -1.27 -14.58
CA GLN A 14 -19.90 0.04 -14.14
C GLN A 14 -19.43 0.40 -12.71
N LEU A 15 -18.18 0.08 -12.37
CA LEU A 15 -17.60 0.45 -11.08
C LEU A 15 -17.49 1.97 -10.99
N GLN A 16 -18.17 2.56 -10.00
CA GLN A 16 -18.03 3.96 -9.61
C GLN A 16 -17.55 4.01 -8.16
N MET A 17 -16.44 4.70 -7.93
CA MET A 17 -15.95 5.00 -6.57
C MET A 17 -16.27 6.46 -6.25
N GLY A 18 -17.44 6.67 -5.65
CA GLY A 18 -17.82 7.96 -5.10
C GLY A 18 -17.26 8.17 -3.69
N ASN A 19 -17.35 9.41 -3.19
CA ASN A 19 -16.89 9.76 -1.84
C ASN A 19 -17.79 9.16 -0.75
N ASP A 20 -19.09 9.02 -1.04
CA ASP A 20 -20.06 8.52 -0.06
C ASP A 20 -20.42 7.05 -0.29
N VAL A 21 -20.44 6.62 -1.54
CA VAL A 21 -20.89 5.29 -1.96
C VAL A 21 -20.01 4.76 -3.09
N ILE A 22 -19.66 3.47 -3.00
CA ILE A 22 -19.09 2.69 -4.10
C ILE A 22 -20.20 1.85 -4.71
N GLU A 23 -20.43 1.97 -6.01
CA GLU A 23 -21.43 1.18 -6.73
C GLU A 23 -20.82 0.38 -7.89
N PHE A 24 -21.32 -0.83 -8.12
CA PHE A 24 -20.94 -1.67 -9.25
C PHE A 24 -21.96 -2.78 -9.51
N LEU A 25 -21.90 -3.38 -10.69
CA LEU A 25 -22.59 -4.63 -11.03
C LEU A 25 -21.62 -5.80 -10.82
N ALA A 26 -22.07 -6.82 -10.09
CA ALA A 26 -21.34 -8.07 -9.89
C ALA A 26 -22.24 -9.29 -10.06
N ARG A 27 -21.64 -10.46 -10.28
CA ARG A 27 -22.37 -11.70 -10.54
C ARG A 27 -22.30 -12.65 -9.35
N PHE A 28 -23.45 -13.01 -8.81
CA PHE A 28 -23.59 -14.03 -7.77
C PHE A 28 -24.35 -15.21 -8.34
N SER A 29 -23.76 -16.41 -8.29
CA SER A 29 -24.33 -17.61 -8.93
C SER A 29 -24.77 -17.39 -10.38
N GLY A 30 -23.99 -16.59 -11.13
CA GLY A 30 -24.26 -16.27 -12.54
C GLY A 30 -25.36 -15.24 -12.79
N LYS A 31 -26.01 -14.68 -11.76
CA LYS A 31 -27.00 -13.60 -11.90
C LYS A 31 -26.35 -12.26 -11.60
N SER A 32 -26.65 -11.25 -12.41
CA SER A 32 -26.14 -9.88 -12.21
C SER A 32 -26.91 -9.19 -11.09
N HIS A 33 -26.19 -8.53 -10.18
CA HIS A 33 -26.72 -7.76 -9.07
C HIS A 33 -26.05 -6.39 -9.02
N LYS A 34 -26.85 -5.34 -8.77
CA LYS A 34 -26.33 -4.02 -8.41
C LYS A 34 -25.94 -4.03 -6.93
N ILE A 35 -24.72 -3.61 -6.66
CA ILE A 35 -24.14 -3.51 -5.33
C ILE A 35 -23.86 -2.04 -5.07
N GLU A 36 -24.31 -1.55 -3.92
CA GLU A 36 -24.10 -0.18 -3.44
C GLU A 36 -23.58 -0.30 -2.00
N VAL A 37 -22.37 0.19 -1.76
CA VAL A 37 -21.70 0.11 -0.45
C VAL A 37 -21.39 1.52 0.02
N PRO A 38 -22.01 2.01 1.10
CA PRO A 38 -21.58 3.23 1.76
C PRO A 38 -20.13 3.13 2.20
N VAL A 39 -19.33 4.17 1.98
CA VAL A 39 -17.89 4.14 2.31
C VAL A 39 -17.64 3.86 3.79
N GLY A 40 -18.52 4.32 4.68
CA GLY A 40 -18.43 4.02 6.12
C GLY A 40 -18.57 2.53 6.50
N ASN A 41 -19.03 1.67 5.58
CA ASN A 41 -19.15 0.22 5.82
C ASN A 41 -17.95 -0.57 5.26
N ILE A 42 -16.96 0.10 4.67
CA ILE A 42 -15.78 -0.53 4.08
C ILE A 42 -14.69 -0.66 5.15
N LEU A 43 -14.25 -1.88 5.40
CA LEU A 43 -13.19 -2.17 6.37
C LEU A 43 -11.80 -2.02 5.77
N ALA A 44 -11.62 -2.49 4.53
CA ALA A 44 -10.32 -2.50 3.88
C ALA A 44 -10.44 -2.65 2.36
N ILE A 45 -9.43 -2.14 1.66
CA ILE A 45 -9.17 -2.42 0.25
C ILE A 45 -7.77 -3.00 0.10
N TYR A 46 -7.67 -4.15 -0.56
CA TYR A 46 -6.39 -4.85 -0.70
C TYR A 46 -6.30 -5.66 -2.00
N ALA A 47 -5.09 -5.88 -2.48
CA ALA A 47 -4.79 -6.81 -3.55
C ALA A 47 -4.78 -8.24 -2.98
N ARG A 48 -5.55 -9.15 -3.60
CA ARG A 48 -5.63 -10.54 -3.13
C ARG A 48 -4.32 -11.31 -3.28
N GLU A 49 -3.47 -10.91 -4.21
CA GLU A 49 -2.27 -11.68 -4.60
C GLU A 49 -1.16 -11.62 -3.56
N ASN A 50 -0.95 -10.46 -2.96
CA ASN A 50 0.11 -10.20 -2.01
C ASN A 50 -0.40 -9.64 -0.68
N GLY A 51 -1.71 -9.49 -0.51
CA GLY A 51 -2.33 -8.92 0.69
C GLY A 51 -2.12 -7.41 0.84
N GLN A 52 -1.42 -6.76 -0.10
CA GLN A 52 -1.07 -5.36 0.01
C GLN A 52 -2.31 -4.49 -0.12
N GLY A 53 -2.48 -3.55 0.81
CA GLY A 53 -3.64 -2.69 0.85
C GLY A 53 -3.63 -1.77 2.05
N MET A 54 -4.81 -1.24 2.34
CA MET A 54 -5.05 -0.28 3.40
C MET A 54 -6.38 -0.63 4.08
N ALA A 55 -6.38 -0.52 5.41
CA ALA A 55 -7.56 -0.68 6.26
C ALA A 55 -8.09 0.70 6.63
N PHE A 56 -9.41 0.83 6.72
CA PHE A 56 -10.07 2.05 7.15
C PHE A 56 -10.40 1.93 8.65
N PRO A 57 -10.19 3.01 9.43
CA PRO A 57 -10.64 3.05 10.80
C PRO A 57 -12.17 2.99 10.84
N VAL A 58 -12.72 2.06 11.62
CA VAL A 58 -14.16 2.03 11.91
C VAL A 58 -14.33 2.28 13.40
N GLU A 59 -14.99 3.38 13.74
CA GLU A 59 -15.28 3.72 15.13
C GLU A 59 -16.10 2.59 15.78
N GLY A 60 -15.55 2.00 16.85
CA GLY A 60 -16.28 1.03 17.69
C GLY A 60 -16.13 -0.45 17.34
N ILE A 61 -15.27 -0.84 16.39
CA ILE A 61 -14.97 -2.26 16.10
C ILE A 61 -13.50 -2.56 16.41
N PRO A 62 -13.19 -3.53 17.29
CA PRO A 62 -11.82 -3.98 17.51
C PRO A 62 -11.20 -4.42 16.19
N GLN A 63 -10.11 -3.77 15.78
CA GLN A 63 -9.38 -4.15 14.57
C GLN A 63 -8.63 -5.46 14.84
N GLU A 64 -9.13 -6.57 14.31
CA GLU A 64 -8.31 -7.78 14.23
C GLU A 64 -7.29 -7.61 13.11
N PRO A 65 -6.01 -7.95 13.35
CA PRO A 65 -4.97 -7.82 12.33
C PRO A 65 -5.36 -8.59 11.07
N VAL A 66 -5.50 -7.89 9.96
CA VAL A 66 -5.61 -8.52 8.65
C VAL A 66 -4.26 -9.12 8.32
N GLU A 67 -4.19 -10.45 8.30
CA GLU A 67 -2.97 -11.22 8.04
C GLU A 67 -2.39 -10.83 6.67
N GLY A 68 -1.25 -10.13 6.68
CA GLY A 68 -0.56 -9.66 5.47
C GLY A 68 -0.65 -8.16 5.14
N ALA A 69 -1.37 -7.34 5.93
CA ALA A 69 -1.26 -5.89 5.79
C ALA A 69 0.06 -5.38 6.41
N PRO A 70 0.77 -4.44 5.78
CA PRO A 70 1.95 -3.83 6.38
C PRO A 70 1.54 -3.13 7.68
N GLU A 71 2.26 -3.44 8.76
CA GLU A 71 2.06 -2.95 10.14
C GLU A 71 2.20 -1.41 10.27
N PHE A 72 2.55 -0.71 9.19
CA PHE A 72 2.97 0.69 9.20
C PHE A 72 1.83 1.71 9.21
N GLU A 73 0.57 1.31 9.03
CA GLU A 73 -0.59 2.23 9.07
C GLU A 73 -1.46 2.04 10.32
N ALA A 74 -1.14 1.11 11.22
CA ALA A 74 -1.88 0.89 12.46
C ALA A 74 -1.59 1.93 13.56
N LEU A 75 -0.61 2.83 13.35
CA LEU A 75 -0.35 3.93 14.26
C LEU A 75 -1.23 5.14 13.91
N ALA A 76 -2.38 5.18 14.59
CA ALA A 76 -3.20 6.37 14.87
C ALA A 76 -3.86 7.05 13.66
N ALA A 77 -4.89 6.40 13.09
CA ALA A 77 -5.84 7.12 12.24
C ALA A 77 -6.53 8.27 13.00
N ASP A 78 -6.72 8.14 14.33
CA ASP A 78 -7.35 9.17 15.16
C ASP A 78 -6.48 10.43 15.37
N GLU A 79 -5.14 10.35 15.29
CA GLU A 79 -4.27 11.54 15.40
C GLU A 79 -4.05 12.26 14.06
N PHE A 80 -4.35 11.61 12.94
CA PHE A 80 -3.99 12.09 11.60
C PHE A 80 -5.18 12.37 10.68
N TYR A 81 -6.42 12.12 11.11
CA TYR A 81 -7.61 12.36 10.27
C TYR A 81 -7.87 13.86 10.04
N ASP A 82 -7.45 14.72 10.97
CA ASP A 82 -7.63 16.20 10.90
C ASP A 82 -6.36 16.96 10.45
N MET A 83 -5.27 16.26 10.15
CA MET A 83 -4.00 16.90 9.79
C MET A 83 -3.84 17.09 8.29
N THR A 84 -3.40 18.28 7.88
CA THR A 84 -2.97 18.55 6.51
C THR A 84 -1.77 17.68 6.13
N PRO A 85 -1.54 17.36 4.84
CA PRO A 85 -0.39 16.58 4.40
C PRO A 85 0.96 17.12 4.91
N GLN A 86 1.09 18.43 5.06
CA GLN A 86 2.30 19.09 5.58
C GLN A 86 2.51 18.80 7.07
N GLU A 87 1.42 18.78 7.84
CA GLU A 87 1.43 18.43 9.26
C GLU A 87 1.75 16.95 9.48
N LYS A 88 1.23 16.07 8.62
CA LYS A 88 1.60 14.63 8.66
C LYS A 88 3.10 14.44 8.45
N GLN A 89 3.66 15.17 7.48
CA GLN A 89 5.08 15.10 7.14
C GLN A 89 5.98 15.67 8.25
N ARG A 90 5.50 16.67 9.00
CA ARG A 90 6.18 17.23 10.17
C ARG A 90 6.24 16.22 11.33
N VAL A 91 5.11 15.61 11.69
CA VAL A 91 5.04 14.65 12.81
C VAL A 91 5.88 13.40 12.53
N LEU A 92 5.82 12.89 11.30
CA LEU A 92 6.60 11.72 10.90
C LEU A 92 8.10 12.00 10.99
N ARG A 93 8.54 13.17 10.50
CA ARG A 93 9.95 13.58 10.56
C ARG A 93 10.45 13.71 11.99
N GLU A 94 9.62 14.25 12.89
CA GLU A 94 9.98 14.42 14.30
C GLU A 94 10.12 13.08 15.02
N ARG A 95 9.23 12.11 14.76
CA ARG A 95 9.32 10.75 15.34
C ARG A 95 10.54 9.98 14.84
N VAL A 96 10.90 10.11 13.55
CA VAL A 96 12.12 9.48 12.99
C VAL A 96 13.38 10.02 13.66
N LEU A 97 13.44 11.33 13.93
CA LEU A 97 14.56 11.95 14.64
C LEU A 97 14.65 11.47 16.09
N GLN A 98 13.52 11.40 16.81
CA GLN A 98 13.49 10.92 18.20
C GLN A 98 13.89 9.43 18.31
N GLN A 99 13.51 8.59 17.36
CA GLN A 99 13.97 7.19 17.32
C GLN A 99 15.48 7.07 17.08
N ALA A 100 16.05 7.91 16.22
CA ALA A 100 17.48 7.93 15.97
C ALA A 100 18.27 8.27 17.24
N GLU A 101 17.77 9.22 18.05
CA GLU A 101 18.39 9.63 19.31
C GLU A 101 18.26 8.56 20.41
N GLN A 102 17.15 7.82 20.45
CA GLN A 102 16.92 6.73 21.41
C GLN A 102 17.72 5.46 21.07
N SER A 103 18.16 5.29 19.81
CA SER A 103 18.95 4.14 19.36
C SER A 103 20.44 4.21 19.70
N GLY A 104 20.85 5.05 20.65
CA GLY A 104 22.24 5.26 21.07
C GLY A 104 23.03 3.98 21.39
N SER A 105 23.63 3.37 20.37
CA SER A 105 24.73 2.42 20.46
C SER A 105 25.79 2.82 19.44
N ALA A 106 26.95 3.21 19.98
CA ALA A 106 28.10 3.75 19.31
C ALA A 106 28.59 2.92 18.11
N ALA A 107 28.87 3.60 17.01
CA ALA A 107 29.92 3.22 16.06
C ALA A 107 30.83 4.43 15.81
N VAL A 108 31.59 4.78 16.86
CA VAL A 108 32.78 5.63 16.74
C VAL A 108 33.86 4.81 16.04
N GLY A 109 34.33 5.34 14.91
CA GLY A 109 35.72 5.33 14.49
C GLY A 109 36.35 3.97 14.16
N ARG A 110 36.61 3.75 12.87
CA ARG A 110 37.92 3.30 12.37
C ARG A 110 38.06 3.62 10.89
N GLU A 111 38.71 4.76 10.65
CA GLU A 111 39.48 5.07 9.45
C GLU A 111 40.77 4.20 9.40
N VAL A 112 41.46 4.22 8.25
CA VAL A 112 42.62 3.45 7.73
C VAL A 112 42.33 2.00 7.28
N GLN A 113 42.60 1.58 6.04
CA GLN A 113 43.84 1.78 5.27
C GLN A 113 43.69 1.71 3.72
N ARG A 114 44.30 2.70 3.08
CA ARG A 114 44.95 2.83 1.75
C ARG A 114 45.27 1.54 0.93
N GLY A 115 45.01 1.62 -0.38
CA GLY A 115 45.72 0.94 -1.50
C GLY A 115 44.92 1.12 -2.81
N GLN A 116 45.17 2.10 -3.68
CA GLN A 116 46.24 2.26 -4.70
C GLN A 116 46.41 1.08 -5.67
N HIS A 117 46.38 1.43 -6.98
CA HIS A 117 46.69 0.66 -8.22
C HIS A 117 45.53 -0.16 -8.82
N ALA A 118 45.21 -0.16 -10.13
CA ALA A 118 45.70 0.58 -11.30
C ALA A 118 44.66 0.45 -12.43
N GLU A 119 44.72 1.36 -13.39
CA GLU A 119 43.88 1.46 -14.58
C GLU A 119 44.20 0.36 -15.62
N GLY A 120 43.18 -0.10 -16.36
CA GLY A 120 43.29 -1.02 -17.49
C GLY A 120 42.00 -0.98 -18.36
N PRO A 121 42.08 -1.28 -19.67
CA PRO A 121 41.62 -0.37 -20.69
C PRO A 121 40.15 -0.53 -21.13
N ILE A 122 39.70 0.57 -21.72
CA ILE A 122 38.42 0.82 -22.38
C ILE A 122 38.26 -0.12 -23.59
N VAL A 123 37.15 -0.86 -23.66
CA VAL A 123 36.68 -1.53 -24.88
C VAL A 123 35.31 -0.98 -25.22
N GLN A 124 35.22 -0.33 -26.39
CA GLN A 124 34.05 0.37 -26.89
C GLN A 124 33.31 -0.48 -27.94
N GLY A 125 32.06 -0.80 -27.63
CA GLY A 125 30.91 -1.01 -28.55
C GLY A 125 30.81 -2.35 -29.28
N PRO A 126 29.71 -2.58 -30.05
CA PRO A 126 28.35 -2.03 -29.98
C PRO A 126 27.39 -3.12 -29.42
N ASP A 127 26.17 -2.84 -28.97
CA ASP A 127 25.00 -2.82 -29.86
C ASP A 127 23.74 -2.65 -28.99
N ALA A 128 22.77 -1.95 -29.54
CA ALA A 128 21.52 -1.60 -28.91
C ALA A 128 20.62 -2.84 -28.79
N GLY A 129 20.80 -3.62 -27.72
CA GLY A 129 19.89 -4.70 -27.33
C GLY A 129 18.72 -4.15 -26.52
N GLU A 130 17.71 -3.64 -27.24
CA GLU A 130 16.29 -3.60 -26.90
C GLU A 130 15.94 -4.13 -25.49
N ALA A 131 15.92 -3.24 -24.50
CA ALA A 131 15.27 -3.51 -23.22
C ALA A 131 13.76 -3.55 -23.49
N ALA A 132 13.26 -4.75 -23.80
CA ALA A 132 11.85 -5.07 -23.76
C ALA A 132 11.35 -4.77 -22.33
N GLY A 133 10.83 -3.56 -22.15
CA GLY A 133 9.93 -3.25 -21.07
C GLY A 133 8.66 -4.05 -21.30
N GLU A 134 8.66 -5.33 -20.91
CA GLU A 134 7.43 -6.07 -20.70
C GLU A 134 6.69 -5.36 -19.58
N SER A 135 5.81 -4.49 -20.02
CA SER A 135 4.67 -3.95 -19.31
C SER A 135 4.14 -5.03 -18.39
N ARG A 136 4.51 -4.96 -17.10
CA ARG A 136 3.82 -5.67 -16.04
C ARG A 136 2.42 -5.09 -16.08
N LYS A 137 1.55 -5.72 -16.87
CA LYS A 137 0.12 -5.48 -16.88
C LYS A 137 -0.28 -5.73 -15.43
N ASP A 138 -0.42 -4.65 -14.68
CA ASP A 138 -0.86 -4.64 -13.30
C ASP A 138 -2.27 -5.25 -13.32
N SER A 139 -2.29 -6.57 -13.17
CA SER A 139 -3.47 -7.42 -13.17
C SER A 139 -3.93 -7.67 -11.74
N SER A 140 -3.37 -6.92 -10.79
CA SER A 140 -3.61 -7.09 -9.37
C SER A 140 -5.10 -7.05 -9.09
N ARG A 141 -5.65 -8.20 -8.74
CA ARG A 141 -7.08 -8.32 -8.46
C ARG A 141 -7.41 -7.65 -7.13
N LYS A 142 -7.94 -6.42 -7.19
CA LYS A 142 -8.36 -5.66 -6.01
C LYS A 142 -9.63 -6.25 -5.41
N HIS A 143 -9.64 -6.40 -4.09
CA HIS A 143 -10.75 -6.88 -3.29
C HIS A 143 -11.12 -5.84 -2.23
N LEU A 144 -12.41 -5.79 -1.90
CA LEU A 144 -13.01 -4.90 -0.92
C LEU A 144 -13.60 -5.75 0.21
N LYS A 145 -13.18 -5.54 1.45
CA LYS A 145 -13.80 -6.14 2.63
C LYS A 145 -14.80 -5.17 3.22
N VAL A 146 -16.05 -5.60 3.41
CA VAL A 146 -17.15 -4.74 3.86
C VAL A 146 -17.94 -5.42 4.98
N ILE A 147 -18.58 -4.61 5.83
CA ILE A 147 -19.52 -5.07 6.85
C ILE A 147 -20.92 -5.12 6.25
N LYS A 148 -21.66 -6.18 6.58
CA LYS A 148 -23.08 -6.36 6.24
C LYS A 148 -23.98 -5.65 7.23
#